data_AF-A0AA44XYC3-F1
#
_entry.id   AF-A0AA44XYC3-F1
#
_cell.length_a   1.000
_cell.length_b   1.000
_cell.length_c   1.000
_cell.angle_alpha   90.00
_cell.angle_beta   90.00
_cell.angle_gamma   90.00
#
_symmetry.space_group_name_H-M   'P 1'
#
loop_
_entity.id
_entity.type
_entity.pdbx_description
1 polymer ?
#
loop_
_entity_poly.entity_id
_entity_poly.type
_entity_poly.pdbx_seq_one_letter_code
_entity_poly.pdbx_strand_id
1 'polypeptide(L)'
;MGYVCQKRDAWAKIVANLDGQNDVDCFTSVGPVVDKDLGETDRFNTGGSVTYDVVRVVKIVDRPSQGTLLVSWSDARRCVYLEQIWKLRVANKRGRCVLSGREIQIGSTVFMPFCRPRPLNAGAMIIEEAAPKFFHASKA
;
A
#
# COMPACT_ATOMS: atom_id res chain seq x y z
N MET A 1 2.53 -7.71 25.07
CA MET A 1 3.60 -7.24 24.16
C MET A 1 2.98 -6.32 23.11
N GLY A 2 3.28 -5.03 23.16
CA GLY A 2 2.72 -4.03 22.24
C GLY A 2 3.60 -3.89 21.00
N TYR A 3 3.05 -4.13 19.82
CA TYR A 3 3.76 -3.91 18.57
C TYR A 3 3.61 -2.43 18.19
N VAL A 4 4.67 -1.66 18.42
CA VAL A 4 4.77 -0.26 18.01
C VAL A 4 4.95 -0.24 16.50
N CYS A 5 4.02 0.40 15.78
CA CYS A 5 4.19 0.71 14.37
C CYS A 5 5.27 1.80 14.30
N GLN A 6 6.52 1.38 14.20
CA GLN A 6 7.64 2.30 14.03
C GLN A 6 7.49 3.01 12.70
N LYS A 7 6.95 4.23 12.75
CA LYS A 7 7.16 5.23 11.71
C LYS A 7 8.64 5.58 11.78
N ARG A 8 9.48 4.88 11.00
CA ARG A 8 10.88 5.29 10.85
C ARG A 8 10.91 6.58 10.04
N ASP A 9 10.81 7.72 10.73
CA ASP A 9 11.12 9.06 10.21
C ASP A 9 12.63 9.26 9.97
N ALA A 10 13.44 8.19 10.08
CA ALA A 10 14.88 8.20 9.86
C ALA A 10 15.27 8.56 8.42
N TRP A 11 14.36 8.34 7.45
CA TRP A 11 14.60 8.71 6.06
C TRP A 11 14.53 10.24 5.84
N ALA A 12 13.67 10.95 6.58
CA ALA A 12 13.55 12.40 6.47
C ALA A 12 14.83 13.15 6.90
N LYS A 13 15.56 12.61 7.89
CA LYS A 13 16.84 13.19 8.35
C LYS A 13 18.01 12.91 7.41
N ILE A 14 17.98 11.79 6.70
CA ILE A 14 19.01 11.43 5.71
C ILE A 14 18.80 12.23 4.43
N VAL A 15 17.57 12.34 3.92
CA VAL A 15 17.25 13.16 2.73
C VAL A 15 17.56 14.63 2.98
N ALA A 16 17.23 15.17 4.15
CA ALA A 16 17.58 16.55 4.51
C ALA A 16 19.10 16.82 4.55
N ASN A 17 19.95 15.78 4.63
CA ASN A 17 21.40 15.90 4.51
C ASN A 17 21.93 15.67 3.08
N LEU A 18 21.11 15.14 2.17
CA LEU A 18 21.49 14.93 0.77
C LEU A 18 21.18 16.14 -0.13
N ASP A 19 20.36 17.09 0.34
CA ASP A 19 20.15 18.39 -0.32
C ASP A 19 21.33 19.37 -0.11
N GLY A 20 22.34 18.97 0.67
CA GLY A 20 23.57 19.73 0.89
C GLY A 20 24.72 19.24 0.02
N GLN A 21 24.88 19.86 -1.16
CA GLN A 21 26.04 19.80 -2.05
C GLN A 21 26.39 18.43 -2.66
N ASN A 22 26.00 18.22 -3.92
CA ASN A 22 26.95 17.86 -4.99
C ASN A 22 26.38 18.21 -6.37
N ASP A 23 27.13 19.09 -7.02
CA ASP A 23 26.96 19.65 -8.36
C ASP A 23 27.31 18.57 -9.40
N VAL A 24 26.31 17.90 -9.98
CA VAL A 24 26.41 17.10 -11.22
C VAL A 24 25.03 16.95 -11.85
N ASP A 25 24.52 18.03 -12.43
CA ASP A 25 23.41 17.98 -13.38
C ASP A 25 23.92 17.51 -14.75
N CYS A 26 23.61 16.27 -15.12
CA CYS A 26 23.61 15.82 -16.52
C CYS A 26 22.70 14.59 -16.67
N PHE A 27 21.39 14.83 -16.70
CA PHE A 27 20.47 13.93 -17.39
C PHE A 27 19.75 14.73 -18.46
N THR A 28 20.11 14.46 -19.71
CA THR A 28 19.54 15.06 -20.92
C THR A 28 18.01 15.04 -20.89
N SER A 29 17.43 16.22 -21.17
CA SER A 29 16.02 16.44 -21.38
C SER A 29 15.54 15.78 -22.67
N VAL A 30 14.55 14.88 -22.57
CA VAL A 30 13.74 14.52 -23.73
C VAL A 30 12.62 15.56 -23.82
N GLY A 31 12.66 16.37 -24.88
CA GLY A 31 11.75 17.49 -25.13
C GLY A 31 10.30 17.10 -25.40
N PRO A 32 9.41 18.08 -25.67
CA PRO A 32 7.98 17.89 -25.72
C PRO A 32 7.55 17.23 -27.05
N VAL A 33 6.76 16.16 -26.97
CA VAL A 33 6.01 15.66 -28.13
C VAL A 33 4.72 16.46 -28.22
N VAL A 34 4.68 17.33 -29.23
CA VAL A 34 3.48 18.07 -29.66
C VAL A 34 2.77 17.18 -30.67
N ASP A 35 1.50 16.84 -30.44
CA ASP A 35 0.60 16.47 -31.53
C ASP A 35 -0.75 17.18 -31.35
N LYS A 36 -1.23 17.68 -32.48
CA LYS A 36 -2.27 18.70 -32.66
C LYS A 36 -3.69 18.11 -32.70
N ASP A 37 -4.64 18.96 -32.31
CA ASP A 37 -6.06 19.05 -32.67
C ASP A 37 -6.79 17.81 -33.23
N LEU A 38 -7.88 17.40 -32.56
CA LEU A 38 -9.27 17.43 -33.05
C LEU A 38 -10.15 16.51 -32.18
N GLY A 39 -11.31 17.00 -31.73
CA GLY A 39 -12.43 16.13 -31.39
C GLY A 39 -13.06 16.33 -30.03
N GLU A 40 -14.01 17.25 -29.98
CA GLU A 40 -15.09 17.28 -29.01
C GLU A 40 -15.91 15.96 -29.02
N THR A 41 -16.48 15.63 -27.85
CA THR A 41 -17.40 14.53 -27.52
C THR A 41 -16.88 13.09 -27.65
N ASP A 42 -16.57 12.47 -26.50
CA ASP A 42 -17.34 11.28 -26.15
C ASP A 42 -17.58 11.11 -24.65
N ARG A 43 -18.85 10.92 -24.30
CA ARG A 43 -19.33 10.60 -22.96
C ARG A 43 -19.36 9.08 -22.84
N PHE A 44 -18.23 8.45 -22.53
CA PHE A 44 -18.24 7.05 -22.13
C PHE A 44 -17.94 6.88 -20.64
N ASN A 45 -19.02 6.93 -19.89
CA ASN A 45 -19.14 6.30 -18.60
C ASN A 45 -19.20 4.78 -18.83
N THR A 46 -18.13 4.01 -18.55
CA THR A 46 -18.15 2.56 -18.20
C THR A 46 -16.75 2.06 -17.84
N GLY A 47 -16.60 1.54 -16.60
CA GLY A 47 -15.80 0.33 -16.36
C GLY A 47 -14.29 0.45 -16.14
N GLY A 48 -13.86 0.80 -14.91
CA GLY A 48 -12.66 0.21 -14.31
C GLY A 48 -11.29 0.72 -14.81
N SER A 49 -10.93 1.96 -14.48
CA SER A 49 -9.54 2.44 -14.56
C SER A 49 -8.67 1.68 -13.54
N VAL A 50 -8.02 0.60 -13.96
CA VAL A 50 -6.98 -0.08 -13.18
C VAL A 50 -5.72 0.77 -13.26
N THR A 51 -5.60 1.76 -12.36
CA THR A 51 -4.29 2.35 -12.09
C THR A 51 -3.49 1.32 -11.29
N TYR A 52 -2.50 0.66 -11.90
CA TYR A 52 -1.50 -0.06 -11.13
C TYR A 52 -0.80 0.99 -10.27
N ASP A 53 -1.10 0.99 -8.98
CA ASP A 53 -0.62 2.00 -8.04
C ASP A 53 0.85 1.70 -7.70
N VAL A 54 1.76 1.99 -8.63
CA VAL A 54 3.22 1.80 -8.47
C VAL A 54 3.76 2.63 -7.29
N VAL A 55 2.96 3.56 -6.76
CA VAL A 55 3.28 4.34 -5.57
C VAL A 55 3.25 3.48 -4.29
N ARG A 56 2.54 2.34 -4.30
CA ARG A 56 2.34 1.49 -3.13
C ARG A 56 2.77 0.05 -3.36
N VAL A 57 3.67 -0.43 -2.50
CA VAL A 57 4.12 -1.82 -2.47
C VAL A 57 3.66 -2.46 -1.18
N VAL A 58 2.91 -3.57 -1.29
CA VAL A 58 2.41 -4.35 -0.16
C VAL A 58 2.93 -5.77 -0.29
N LYS A 59 3.56 -6.29 0.78
CA LYS A 59 4.03 -7.67 0.86
C LYS A 59 3.53 -8.30 2.14
N ILE A 60 3.03 -9.52 2.07
CA ILE A 60 2.72 -10.30 3.27
C ILE A 60 4.01 -10.98 3.72
N VAL A 61 4.48 -10.63 4.91
CA VAL A 61 5.71 -11.18 5.50
C VAL A 61 5.41 -12.53 6.14
N ASP A 62 4.33 -12.62 6.91
CA ASP A 62 3.93 -13.84 7.64
C ASP A 62 2.43 -13.79 8.00
N ARG A 63 1.85 -14.93 8.41
CA ARG A 63 0.52 -15.03 9.04
C ARG A 63 0.62 -15.90 10.29
N PRO A 64 0.91 -15.28 11.45
CA PRO A 64 1.06 -16.00 12.72
C PRO A 64 -0.22 -16.73 13.18
N SER A 65 -1.40 -16.30 12.73
CA SER A 65 -2.66 -17.00 13.01
C SER A 65 -3.69 -16.74 11.93
N GLN A 66 -4.80 -17.50 11.92
CA GLN A 66 -5.91 -17.27 10.99
C GLN A 66 -6.39 -15.81 10.99
N GLY A 67 -6.37 -15.15 12.16
CA GLY A 67 -6.81 -13.77 12.35
C GLY A 67 -5.73 -12.70 12.34
N THR A 68 -4.46 -13.02 12.03
CA THR A 68 -3.33 -12.09 12.11
C THR A 68 -2.40 -12.19 10.90
N LEU A 69 -2.12 -11.06 10.24
CA LEU A 69 -1.06 -10.95 9.24
C LEU A 69 0.07 -10.05 9.74
N LEU A 70 1.28 -10.35 9.31
CA LEU A 70 2.41 -9.44 9.33
C LEU A 70 2.63 -8.92 7.90
N VAL A 71 2.58 -7.60 7.73
CA VAL A 71 2.57 -6.95 6.42
C VAL A 71 3.69 -5.92 6.35
N SER A 72 4.44 -5.96 5.25
CA SER A 72 5.34 -4.89 4.84
C SER A 72 4.60 -3.96 3.89
N TRP A 73 4.62 -2.68 4.21
CA TRP A 73 3.94 -1.62 3.46
C TRP A 73 4.96 -0.54 3.08
N SER A 74 4.95 -0.12 1.83
CA SER A 74 5.67 1.06 1.36
C SER A 74 4.74 1.90 0.51
N ASP A 75 4.59 3.17 0.85
CA ASP A 75 4.01 4.21 -0.01
C ASP A 75 5.13 5.21 -0.28
N ALA A 76 5.62 5.24 -1.52
CA ALA A 76 6.78 6.02 -1.94
C ALA A 76 6.65 7.52 -1.67
N ARG A 77 5.44 8.03 -1.42
CA ARG A 77 5.17 9.44 -1.14
C ARG A 77 4.88 9.74 0.32
N ARG A 78 4.68 8.73 1.17
CA ARG A 78 4.05 8.94 2.49
C ARG A 78 4.69 8.20 3.64
N CYS A 79 4.94 6.89 3.51
CA CYS A 79 5.42 6.10 4.63
C CYS A 79 5.91 4.71 4.26
N VAL A 80 6.77 4.15 5.12
CA VAL A 80 7.15 2.74 5.09
C VAL A 80 6.89 2.13 6.46
N TYR A 81 6.32 0.93 6.46
CA TYR A 81 6.14 0.07 7.63
C TYR A 81 6.68 -1.32 7.28
N LEU A 82 7.82 -1.70 7.87
CA LEU A 82 8.52 -2.93 7.47
C LEU A 82 7.78 -4.19 7.94
N GLU A 83 7.31 -4.19 9.19
CA GLU A 83 6.63 -5.31 9.84
C GLU A 83 5.45 -4.78 10.66
N GLN A 84 4.30 -4.64 9.99
CA GLN A 84 3.08 -4.13 10.61
C GLN A 84 2.09 -5.25 10.87
N ILE A 85 1.52 -5.30 12.07
CA ILE A 85 0.46 -6.26 12.38
C ILE A 85 -0.87 -5.79 11.81
N TRP A 86 -1.55 -6.70 11.13
CA TRP A 86 -2.91 -6.53 10.63
C TRP A 86 -3.82 -7.60 11.24
N LYS A 87 -5.03 -7.22 11.63
CA LYS A 87 -6.00 -8.10 12.27
C LYS A 87 -7.26 -8.29 11.42
N LEU A 88 -7.80 -9.49 11.46
CA LEU A 88 -9.06 -9.83 10.79
C LEU A 88 -10.23 -9.08 11.44
N ARG A 89 -11.09 -8.51 10.59
CA ARG A 89 -12.22 -7.65 10.94
C ARG A 89 -13.30 -7.79 9.87
N VAL A 90 -14.49 -7.30 10.20
CA VAL A 90 -15.56 -7.09 9.21
C VAL A 90 -15.43 -5.67 8.65
N ALA A 91 -15.45 -5.53 7.33
CA ALA A 91 -15.39 -4.24 6.66
C ALA A 91 -16.65 -3.43 6.95
N ASN A 92 -16.49 -2.24 7.52
CA ASN A 92 -17.59 -1.29 7.77
C ASN A 92 -17.76 -0.25 6.65
N LYS A 93 -16.93 -0.32 5.62
CA LYS A 93 -16.95 0.56 4.46
C LYS A 93 -16.55 -0.21 3.20
N ARG A 94 -16.99 0.30 2.05
CA ARG A 94 -16.53 -0.17 0.75
C ARG A 94 -15.07 0.21 0.52
N GLY A 95 -14.39 -0.51 -0.36
CA GLY A 95 -13.03 -0.18 -0.76
C GLY A 95 -12.46 -1.16 -1.76
N ARG A 96 -11.13 -1.18 -1.89
CA ARG A 96 -10.41 -2.10 -2.76
C ARG A 96 -9.36 -2.85 -1.94
N CYS A 97 -9.21 -4.13 -2.22
CA CYS A 97 -8.15 -4.95 -1.64
C CYS A 97 -6.80 -4.44 -2.13
N VAL A 98 -5.94 -4.00 -1.21
CA VAL A 98 -4.62 -3.46 -1.57
C VAL A 98 -3.66 -4.53 -2.11
N LEU A 99 -3.97 -5.81 -1.89
CA LEU A 99 -3.16 -6.92 -2.38
C LEU A 99 -3.62 -7.43 -3.76
N SER A 100 -4.93 -7.66 -3.94
CA SER A 100 -5.48 -8.26 -5.16
C SER A 100 -6.18 -7.28 -6.10
N GLY A 101 -6.40 -6.04 -5.68
CA GLY A 101 -7.18 -5.07 -6.44
C GLY A 101 -8.69 -5.35 -6.51
N ARG A 102 -9.19 -6.45 -5.93
CA ARG A 102 -10.65 -6.77 -5.92
C ARG A 102 -11.44 -5.75 -5.10
N GLU A 103 -12.69 -5.50 -5.46
CA GLU A 103 -13.60 -4.67 -4.67
C GLU A 103 -13.97 -5.34 -3.34
N ILE A 104 -14.13 -4.52 -2.31
CA ILE A 104 -14.53 -4.91 -0.95
C ILE A 104 -15.90 -4.30 -0.67
N GLN A 105 -16.85 -5.14 -0.31
CA GLN A 105 -18.17 -4.72 0.12
C GLN A 105 -18.23 -4.57 1.65
N ILE A 106 -19.22 -3.83 2.14
CA ILE A 106 -19.53 -3.78 3.58
C ILE A 106 -19.94 -5.20 4.01
N GLY A 107 -19.44 -5.65 5.17
CA GLY A 107 -19.67 -7.00 5.67
C GLY A 107 -18.62 -8.03 5.24
N SER A 108 -17.74 -7.70 4.29
CA SER A 108 -16.65 -8.61 3.88
C SER A 108 -15.61 -8.80 5.00
N THR A 109 -15.08 -10.01 5.12
CA THR A 109 -13.98 -10.31 6.05
C THR A 109 -12.66 -9.81 5.48
N VAL A 110 -12.02 -8.90 6.20
CA VAL A 110 -10.81 -8.19 5.75
C VAL A 110 -9.77 -8.07 6.87
N PHE A 111 -8.50 -8.09 6.51
CA PHE A 111 -7.42 -7.66 7.38
C PHE A 111 -7.25 -6.14 7.31
N MET A 112 -7.06 -5.49 8.46
CA MET A 112 -6.77 -4.06 8.59
C MET A 112 -5.60 -3.81 9.56
N PRO A 113 -4.82 -2.72 9.39
CA PRO A 113 -3.74 -2.37 10.30
C PRO A 113 -4.21 -2.30 11.76
N PHE A 114 -3.49 -2.97 12.64
CA PHE A 114 -3.78 -2.97 14.08
C PHE A 114 -2.61 -2.35 14.84
N CYS A 115 -2.66 -1.02 15.00
CA CYS A 115 -1.71 -0.30 15.83
C CYS A 115 -2.31 0.99 16.38
N ARG A 116 -1.69 1.50 17.46
CA ARG A 116 -1.90 2.83 18.02
C ARG A 116 -0.52 3.53 18.13
N PRO A 117 -0.42 4.83 17.77
CA PRO A 117 -1.46 5.70 17.20
C PRO A 117 -1.96 5.21 15.83
N ARG A 118 -3.08 5.78 15.34
CA ARG A 118 -3.71 5.36 14.08
C ARG A 118 -2.71 5.55 12.93
N PRO A 119 -2.33 4.49 12.18
CA PRO A 119 -1.32 4.62 11.13
C PRO A 119 -1.87 5.32 9.87
N LEU A 120 -0.98 5.84 9.02
CA LEU A 120 -1.38 6.54 7.79
C LEU A 120 -2.12 5.62 6.80
N ASN A 121 -1.81 4.33 6.82
CA ASN A 121 -2.49 3.31 6.02
C ASN A 121 -3.71 2.70 6.73
N ALA A 122 -4.23 3.29 7.81
CA ALA A 122 -5.37 2.73 8.58
C ALA A 122 -6.67 2.53 7.76
N GLY A 123 -6.75 3.12 6.56
CA GLY A 123 -7.86 2.92 5.64
C GLY A 123 -7.70 1.72 4.69
N ALA A 124 -6.51 1.11 4.63
CA ALA A 124 -6.19 0.00 3.74
C ALA A 124 -6.79 -1.31 4.23
N MET A 125 -7.20 -2.16 3.29
CA MET A 125 -7.89 -3.42 3.56
C MET A 125 -7.36 -4.52 2.65
N ILE A 126 -7.24 -5.74 3.18
CA ILE A 126 -6.89 -6.94 2.42
C ILE A 126 -8.00 -7.97 2.62
N ILE A 127 -8.63 -8.44 1.54
CA ILE A 127 -9.64 -9.51 1.61
C ILE A 127 -8.99 -10.77 2.18
N GLU A 128 -9.65 -11.43 3.11
CA GLU A 128 -9.11 -12.63 3.75
C GLU A 128 -8.68 -13.70 2.74
N GLU A 129 -9.51 -13.98 1.75
CA GLU A 129 -9.26 -14.96 0.68
C GLU A 129 -8.05 -14.61 -0.20
N ALA A 130 -7.71 -13.32 -0.31
CA ALA A 130 -6.57 -12.87 -1.09
C ALA A 130 -5.25 -13.05 -0.33
N ALA A 131 -5.31 -13.16 1.00
CA ALA A 131 -4.12 -13.40 1.80
C ALA A 131 -3.70 -14.87 1.68
N PRO A 132 -2.38 -15.15 1.60
CA PRO A 132 -1.87 -16.52 1.68
C PRO A 132 -2.37 -17.22 2.95
N LYS A 133 -2.60 -18.53 2.81
CA LYS A 133 -2.89 -19.41 3.94
C LYS A 133 -1.55 -19.90 4.46
N PHE A 134 -0.93 -19.22 5.44
CA PHE A 134 0.28 -19.76 6.03
C PHE A 134 -0.09 -20.82 7.07
N PHE A 135 0.44 -22.01 6.84
CA PHE A 135 0.43 -23.12 7.76
C PHE A 135 1.89 -23.45 8.02
N HIS A 136 2.36 -23.22 9.25
CA HIS A 136 3.57 -23.90 9.70
C HIS A 136 3.12 -25.23 10.30
N ALA A 137 3.60 -26.32 9.69
CA ALA A 137 3.31 -27.69 10.09
C ALA A 137 3.48 -27.84 11.61
N SER A 138 2.50 -28.50 12.23
CA SER A 138 2.68 -29.11 13.54
C SER A 138 4.04 -29.82 13.58
N LYS A 139 4.93 -29.40 14.48
CA LYS A 139 5.97 -30.31 14.95
C LYS A 139 5.25 -31.41 15.73
N ALA A 140 5.28 -32.62 15.18
CA ALA A 140 4.99 -33.86 15.90
C ALA A 140 6.04 -34.08 17.00
#